data_AF-A0A397VYG5-F1
#
_entry.id   AF-A0A397VYG5-F1
#
_cell.length_a   1.000
_cell.length_b   1.000
_cell.length_c   1.000
_cell.angle_alpha   90.00
_cell.angle_beta   90.00
_cell.angle_gamma   90.00
#
_symmetry.space_group_name_H-M   'P 1'
#
loop_
_entity.id
_entity.type
_entity.pdbx_description
1 polymer ?
#
loop_
_entity_poly.entity_id
_entity_poly.type
_entity_poly.pdbx_seq_one_letter_code
_entity_poly.pdbx_strand_id
1 'polypeptide(L)'
;MKFIPFPPRPKSKQIDGTTNNASTNPPERYPPKDGYENNRQLNVIARAILISDDLVKLWKRIGYYEICEDVNDLVMQGALLILFPPNPSAKWVQPDTYSVSERLQNLIDLGFQLNYVVICDIFMLFERRLKNIGEILLEAFIMIKKSSRTRFLEECLIEILKTSRNLNDPDLWEFLYSHLRNPEISFNKVFDYYMDTEKSNKSNELNTSTISLNFSSKFYYWILLKFGSDSSISTRCFEEIFDTFVNLDKQIQQNPENETYQLLFKSTCDIFFVYCNVKNFFCPLNIDKLSQCKNSDILSIVFEHYLPLLFGIEVTQILLPLPSTEEFYIQYTSNSNTKRKYPKQELEEWLAKLENIYFSAYYGSNNVTEEFKQSLFTFCDTKLPNSKFFQNQKNKTNKKKCKTNYDMNK
;
A
#
# COMPACT_ATOMS: atom_id res chain seq x y z
N MET A 1 52.23 -0.63 -6.53
CA MET A 1 50.95 -0.90 -5.83
C MET A 1 49.84 -0.98 -6.86
N LYS A 2 49.01 -2.02 -6.86
CA LYS A 2 47.76 -2.03 -7.63
C LYS A 2 46.67 -1.49 -6.71
N PHE A 3 45.94 -0.47 -7.15
CA PHE A 3 44.80 0.05 -6.39
C PHE A 3 43.67 -0.98 -6.41
N ILE A 4 43.25 -1.44 -5.23
CA ILE A 4 42.10 -2.34 -5.04
C ILE A 4 41.12 -1.57 -4.16
N PRO A 5 39.93 -1.21 -4.66
CA PRO A 5 38.94 -0.55 -3.84
C PRO A 5 38.44 -1.48 -2.74
N PHE A 6 38.08 -0.91 -1.59
CA PHE A 6 37.37 -1.67 -0.55
C PHE A 6 35.89 -1.85 -0.94
N PRO A 7 35.22 -2.90 -0.42
CA PRO A 7 33.79 -3.09 -0.65
C PRO A 7 32.94 -1.99 0.03
N PRO A 8 31.68 -1.81 -0.40
CA PRO A 8 30.74 -0.91 0.25
C PRO A 8 30.37 -1.39 1.65
N ARG A 9 30.05 -0.45 2.53
CA ARG A 9 29.59 -0.77 3.88
C ARG A 9 28.24 -1.52 3.83
N PRO A 10 28.08 -2.66 4.54
CA PRO A 10 26.82 -3.41 4.55
C PRO A 10 25.65 -2.53 4.98
N LYS A 11 24.48 -2.71 4.35
CA LYS A 11 23.27 -1.90 4.61
C LYS A 11 22.88 -1.87 6.11
N SER A 12 23.12 -2.94 6.87
CA SER A 12 22.86 -2.99 8.32
C SER A 12 23.81 -2.15 9.19
N LYS A 13 24.96 -1.73 8.64
CA LYS A 13 25.96 -0.88 9.29
C LYS A 13 25.98 0.54 8.72
N GLN A 14 25.14 0.83 7.72
CA GLN A 14 24.87 2.20 7.32
C GLN A 14 23.96 2.79 8.40
N ILE A 15 24.56 3.51 9.35
CA ILE A 15 23.82 4.29 10.34
C ILE A 15 22.82 5.16 9.58
N ASP A 16 21.54 5.11 10.00
CA ASP A 16 20.38 5.82 9.43
C ASP A 16 20.76 7.16 8.79
N GLY A 17 20.91 7.12 7.46
CA GLY A 17 21.22 8.25 6.62
C GLY A 17 19.97 8.86 6.00
N THR A 18 18.82 8.79 6.66
CA THR A 18 17.58 9.49 6.28
C THR A 18 17.63 10.97 6.64
N THR A 19 18.75 11.63 6.38
CA THR A 19 18.80 13.09 6.32
C THR A 19 19.55 13.49 5.06
N ASN A 20 18.79 14.02 4.09
CA ASN A 20 19.27 14.77 2.93
C ASN A 20 19.97 16.09 3.33
N ASN A 21 20.53 16.17 4.54
CA ASN A 21 21.28 17.32 5.02
C ASN A 21 22.77 16.98 4.90
N ALA A 22 23.32 17.27 3.73
CA ALA A 22 24.74 17.11 3.40
C ALA A 22 25.69 18.04 4.20
N SER A 23 25.37 18.42 5.43
CA SER A 23 26.06 19.53 6.12
C SER A 23 26.43 19.36 7.59
N THR A 24 26.26 18.18 8.23
CA THR A 24 26.61 18.05 9.67
C THR A 24 27.46 16.85 10.07
N ASN A 25 27.79 15.91 9.17
CA ASN A 25 28.77 14.88 9.49
C ASN A 25 30.19 15.34 9.15
N PRO A 26 31.16 15.26 10.09
CA PRO A 26 32.55 15.57 9.77
C PRO A 26 33.02 14.68 8.61
N PRO A 27 33.80 15.22 7.66
CA PRO A 27 34.28 14.44 6.52
C PRO A 27 35.05 13.23 7.03
N GLU A 28 34.55 12.04 6.68
CA GLU A 28 35.15 10.77 7.06
C GLU A 28 36.62 10.74 6.60
N ARG A 29 37.55 10.44 7.52
CA ARG A 29 38.98 10.38 7.19
C ARG A 29 39.21 9.26 6.18
N TYR A 30 39.92 9.59 5.09
CA TYR A 30 40.34 8.62 4.08
C TYR A 30 41.80 8.21 4.31
N PRO A 31 42.16 6.91 4.20
CA PRO A 31 41.28 5.76 4.01
C PRO A 31 40.43 5.45 5.26
N PRO A 32 39.21 4.91 5.11
CA PRO A 32 38.39 4.48 6.23
C PRO A 32 39.08 3.36 7.01
N LYS A 33 38.98 3.39 8.34
CA LYS A 33 39.70 2.44 9.22
C LYS A 33 39.03 1.07 9.33
N ASP A 34 37.80 0.96 8.88
CA ASP A 34 36.93 -0.19 9.08
C ASP A 34 36.87 -1.13 7.88
N GLY A 35 37.67 -0.86 6.84
CA GLY A 35 37.83 -1.75 5.69
C GLY A 35 36.72 -1.64 4.63
N TYR A 36 35.95 -0.56 4.63
CA TYR A 36 34.91 -0.29 3.64
C TYR A 36 35.15 1.05 2.93
N GLU A 37 34.78 1.17 1.66
CA GLU A 37 34.76 2.46 0.98
C GLU A 37 33.57 3.30 1.45
N ASN A 38 33.75 4.62 1.44
CA ASN A 38 32.65 5.55 1.66
C ASN A 38 31.94 5.88 0.34
N ASN A 39 30.72 6.42 0.45
CA ASN A 39 29.89 6.72 -0.72
C ASN A 39 30.57 7.64 -1.73
N ARG A 40 31.39 8.59 -1.26
CA ARG A 40 32.12 9.50 -2.16
C ARG A 40 33.13 8.73 -3.02
N GLN A 41 33.85 7.79 -2.44
CA GLN A 41 34.83 6.98 -3.16
C GLN A 41 34.18 5.95 -4.07
N LEU A 42 33.09 5.31 -3.63
CA LEU A 42 32.29 4.43 -4.48
C LEU A 42 31.79 5.15 -5.74
N ASN A 43 31.37 6.42 -5.61
CA ASN A 43 31.01 7.25 -6.76
C ASN A 43 32.21 7.55 -7.69
N VAL A 44 33.40 7.77 -7.13
CA VAL A 44 34.64 7.94 -7.93
C VAL A 44 34.97 6.65 -8.69
N ILE A 45 34.88 5.50 -8.03
CA ILE A 45 35.13 4.18 -8.62
C ILE A 45 34.13 3.91 -9.75
N ALA A 46 32.83 4.12 -9.52
CA ALA A 46 31.79 3.95 -10.54
C ALA A 46 32.06 4.84 -11.78
N ARG A 47 32.45 6.10 -11.58
CA ARG A 47 32.83 7.00 -12.68
C ARG A 47 34.08 6.53 -13.42
N ALA A 48 35.08 6.00 -12.72
CA ALA A 48 36.28 5.46 -13.34
C ALA A 48 35.95 4.27 -14.25
N ILE A 49 35.06 3.36 -13.80
CA ILE A 49 34.57 2.23 -14.61
C ILE A 49 33.85 2.73 -15.87
N LEU A 50 33.02 3.76 -15.74
CA LEU A 50 32.29 4.32 -16.89
C LEU A 50 33.22 4.96 -17.95
N ILE A 51 34.42 5.38 -17.54
CA ILE A 51 35.48 5.93 -18.42
C ILE A 51 36.34 4.81 -19.00
N SER A 52 36.67 3.78 -18.23
CA SER A 52 37.52 2.66 -18.64
C SER A 52 37.01 1.33 -18.06
N ASP A 53 36.39 0.53 -18.91
CA ASP A 53 35.82 -0.78 -18.57
C ASP A 53 36.88 -1.83 -18.24
N ASP A 54 38.09 -1.68 -18.79
CA ASP A 54 39.24 -2.54 -18.50
C ASP A 54 39.61 -2.60 -17.02
N LEU A 55 39.22 -1.59 -16.23
CA LEU A 55 39.36 -1.61 -14.77
C LEU A 55 38.63 -2.79 -14.14
N VAL A 56 37.43 -3.13 -14.63
CA VAL A 56 36.66 -4.27 -14.14
C VAL A 56 37.40 -5.57 -14.42
N LYS A 57 37.93 -5.73 -15.65
CA LYS A 57 38.71 -6.92 -16.04
C LYS A 57 39.98 -7.04 -15.20
N LEU A 58 40.65 -5.92 -14.93
CA LEU A 58 41.84 -5.86 -14.08
C LEU A 58 41.52 -6.28 -12.63
N TRP A 59 40.47 -5.75 -12.03
CA TRP A 59 40.08 -6.05 -10.65
C TRP A 59 39.65 -7.49 -10.47
N LYS A 60 38.88 -8.05 -11.41
CA LYS A 60 38.57 -9.48 -11.44
C LYS A 60 39.83 -10.34 -11.52
N ARG A 61 40.81 -9.97 -12.36
CA ARG A 61 42.08 -10.70 -12.50
C ARG A 61 42.93 -10.72 -11.23
N ILE A 62 42.80 -9.70 -10.36
CA ILE A 62 43.52 -9.66 -9.07
C ILE A 62 42.71 -10.20 -7.90
N GLY A 63 41.52 -10.76 -8.17
CA GLY A 63 40.72 -11.51 -7.19
C GLY A 63 39.50 -10.77 -6.62
N TYR A 64 39.18 -9.55 -7.09
CA TYR A 64 37.97 -8.85 -6.65
C TYR A 64 36.84 -9.08 -7.66
N TYR A 65 36.07 -10.15 -7.43
CA TYR A 65 35.03 -10.60 -8.38
C TYR A 65 33.68 -9.87 -8.17
N GLU A 66 33.44 -9.41 -6.96
CA GLU A 66 32.22 -8.79 -6.47
C GLU A 66 32.11 -7.30 -6.87
N ILE A 67 33.15 -6.72 -7.49
CA ILE A 67 33.17 -5.30 -7.88
C ILE A 67 31.94 -4.90 -8.71
N CYS A 68 31.45 -5.79 -9.58
CA CYS A 68 30.25 -5.49 -10.37
C CYS A 68 28.98 -5.40 -9.51
N GLU A 69 28.87 -6.22 -8.47
CA GLU A 69 27.74 -6.21 -7.53
C GLU A 69 27.83 -4.99 -6.61
N ASP A 70 29.03 -4.75 -6.06
CA ASP A 70 29.31 -3.72 -5.07
C ASP A 70 29.06 -2.28 -5.55
N VAL A 71 29.30 -2.01 -6.84
CA VAL A 71 29.03 -0.70 -7.46
C VAL A 71 27.95 -0.74 -8.52
N ASN A 72 27.12 -1.80 -8.55
CA ASN A 72 26.13 -2.03 -9.60
C ASN A 72 25.21 -0.81 -9.81
N ASP A 73 24.55 -0.37 -8.74
CA ASP A 73 23.54 0.69 -8.81
C ASP A 73 24.17 2.00 -9.29
N LEU A 74 25.36 2.34 -8.77
CA LEU A 74 26.09 3.55 -9.11
C LEU A 74 26.56 3.55 -10.58
N VAL A 75 27.07 2.43 -11.07
CA VAL A 75 27.52 2.30 -12.47
C VAL A 75 26.32 2.37 -13.41
N MET A 76 25.24 1.65 -13.13
CA MET A 76 24.05 1.61 -13.98
C MET A 76 23.34 2.97 -14.03
N GLN A 77 23.14 3.62 -12.88
CA GLN A 77 22.59 4.98 -12.82
C GLN A 77 23.53 6.00 -13.47
N GLY A 78 24.82 5.92 -13.18
CA GLY A 78 25.84 6.82 -13.72
C GLY A 78 25.94 6.76 -15.24
N ALA A 79 25.80 5.57 -15.84
CA ALA A 79 25.77 5.41 -17.29
C ALA A 79 24.63 6.21 -17.93
N LEU A 80 23.45 6.18 -17.33
CA LEU A 80 22.29 6.91 -17.83
C LEU A 80 22.35 8.41 -17.53
N LEU A 81 22.97 8.83 -16.42
CA LEU A 81 23.23 10.25 -16.17
C LEU A 81 24.21 10.87 -17.18
N ILE A 82 25.14 10.08 -17.71
CA ILE A 82 26.02 10.52 -18.82
C ILE A 82 25.21 10.70 -20.10
N LEU A 83 24.31 9.75 -20.40
CA LEU A 83 23.44 9.81 -21.58
C LEU A 83 22.39 10.93 -21.49
N PHE A 84 21.83 11.14 -20.31
CA PHE A 84 20.79 12.12 -20.00
C PHE A 84 21.27 13.10 -18.91
N PRO A 85 22.22 13.99 -19.22
CA PRO A 85 22.71 14.96 -18.25
C PRO A 85 21.57 15.84 -17.72
N PRO A 86 21.60 16.25 -16.43
CA PRO A 86 20.58 17.13 -15.87
C PRO A 86 20.57 18.50 -16.57
N ASN A 87 21.75 18.98 -16.96
CA ASN A 87 21.95 20.21 -17.71
C ASN A 87 22.65 19.89 -19.05
N PRO A 88 21.91 19.52 -20.10
CA PRO A 88 22.50 19.20 -21.39
C PRO A 88 23.18 20.43 -22.00
N SER A 89 24.36 20.23 -22.61
CA SER A 89 25.03 21.28 -23.37
C SER A 89 24.28 21.56 -24.68
N ALA A 90 24.51 22.73 -25.29
CA ALA A 90 23.90 23.05 -26.59
C ALA A 90 24.27 22.08 -27.73
N LYS A 91 25.35 21.29 -27.57
CA LYS A 91 25.79 20.27 -28.52
C LYS A 91 25.26 18.86 -28.21
N TRP A 92 24.57 18.69 -27.09
CA TRP A 92 24.06 17.39 -26.69
C TRP A 92 22.87 17.01 -27.59
N VAL A 93 22.91 15.79 -28.11
CA VAL A 93 21.83 15.18 -28.88
C VAL A 93 21.23 14.10 -28.01
N GLN A 94 19.90 14.09 -27.93
CA GLN A 94 19.18 13.09 -27.14
C GLN A 94 19.46 11.68 -27.68
N PRO A 95 19.95 10.76 -26.85
CA PRO A 95 20.14 9.36 -27.24
C PRO A 95 18.81 8.70 -27.59
N ASP A 96 18.82 7.83 -28.60
CA ASP A 96 17.70 6.97 -28.93
C ASP A 96 17.69 5.68 -28.10
N THR A 97 16.61 4.91 -28.22
CA THR A 97 16.42 3.64 -27.51
C THR A 97 17.55 2.65 -27.77
N TYR A 98 18.04 2.57 -29.02
CA TYR A 98 19.10 1.64 -29.38
C TYR A 98 20.42 2.01 -28.69
N SER A 99 20.81 3.28 -28.74
CA SER A 99 22.02 3.80 -28.10
C SER A 99 22.02 3.57 -26.59
N VAL A 100 20.86 3.76 -25.94
CA VAL A 100 20.69 3.46 -24.51
C VAL A 100 20.83 1.95 -24.28
N SER A 101 20.16 1.12 -25.08
CA SER A 101 20.19 -0.33 -24.92
C SER A 101 21.61 -0.91 -25.11
N GLU A 102 22.35 -0.44 -26.11
CA GLU A 102 23.71 -0.85 -26.40
C GLU A 102 24.65 -0.46 -25.25
N ARG A 103 24.54 0.76 -24.72
CA ARG A 103 25.36 1.21 -23.60
C ARG A 103 25.14 0.35 -22.36
N LEU A 104 23.89 0.00 -22.04
CA LEU A 104 23.58 -0.85 -20.90
C LEU A 104 23.98 -2.30 -21.14
N GLN A 105 23.81 -2.82 -22.36
CA GLN A 105 24.24 -4.18 -22.72
C GLN A 105 25.75 -4.34 -22.55
N ASN A 106 26.54 -3.36 -22.96
CA ASN A 106 28.00 -3.37 -22.76
C ASN A 106 28.37 -3.49 -21.27
N LEU A 107 27.61 -2.88 -20.36
CA LEU A 107 27.84 -3.02 -18.92
C LEU A 107 27.40 -4.39 -18.41
N ILE A 108 26.27 -4.91 -18.90
CA ILE A 108 25.79 -6.25 -18.56
C ILE A 108 26.83 -7.32 -18.98
N ASP A 109 27.44 -7.16 -20.15
CA ASP A 109 28.47 -8.07 -20.66
C ASP A 109 29.75 -8.06 -19.79
N LEU A 110 30.00 -6.97 -19.05
CA LEU A 110 31.08 -6.90 -18.05
C LEU A 110 30.72 -7.58 -16.72
N GLY A 111 29.45 -7.90 -16.50
CA GLY A 111 28.92 -8.56 -15.31
C GLY A 111 28.04 -7.68 -14.41
N PHE A 112 27.68 -6.47 -14.84
CA PHE A 112 26.67 -5.66 -14.15
C PHE A 112 25.25 -6.21 -14.36
N GLN A 113 24.32 -5.86 -13.48
CA GLN A 113 22.96 -6.39 -13.49
C GLN A 113 21.92 -5.29 -13.59
N LEU A 114 21.11 -5.34 -14.64
CA LEU A 114 19.89 -4.55 -14.77
C LEU A 114 18.70 -5.33 -14.20
N ASN A 115 18.61 -5.44 -12.87
CA ASN A 115 17.45 -6.04 -12.19
C ASN A 115 16.32 -5.00 -12.01
N TYR A 116 15.13 -5.43 -11.56
CA TYR A 116 13.99 -4.50 -11.39
C TYR A 116 14.24 -3.47 -10.30
N VAL A 117 15.05 -3.80 -9.29
CA VAL A 117 15.46 -2.86 -8.23
C VAL A 117 16.17 -1.65 -8.86
N VAL A 118 17.19 -1.92 -9.65
CA VAL A 118 18.00 -0.92 -10.37
C VAL A 118 17.17 -0.13 -11.38
N ILE A 119 16.32 -0.81 -12.14
CA ILE A 119 15.41 -0.16 -13.10
C ILE A 119 14.53 0.88 -12.40
N CYS A 120 13.92 0.50 -11.27
CA CYS A 120 13.05 1.40 -10.54
C CYS A 120 13.84 2.54 -9.87
N ASP A 121 15.06 2.27 -9.37
CA ASP A 121 15.96 3.31 -8.89
C ASP A 121 16.31 4.33 -9.97
N ILE A 122 16.53 3.87 -11.19
CA ILE A 122 16.76 4.75 -12.34
C ILE A 122 15.50 5.57 -12.65
N PHE A 123 14.31 4.96 -12.68
CA PHE A 123 13.09 5.72 -12.93
C PHE A 123 12.86 6.80 -11.86
N MET A 124 13.09 6.48 -10.58
CA MET A 124 13.04 7.46 -9.48
C MET A 124 14.09 8.57 -9.67
N LEU A 125 15.32 8.22 -10.05
CA LEU A 125 16.39 9.20 -10.32
C LEU A 125 15.98 10.21 -11.41
N PHE A 126 15.19 9.77 -12.39
CA PHE A 126 14.73 10.59 -13.50
C PHE A 126 13.27 11.06 -13.37
N GLU A 127 12.64 10.90 -12.20
CA GLU A 127 11.19 11.11 -11.99
C GLU A 127 10.64 12.38 -12.67
N ARG A 128 11.23 13.54 -12.36
CA ARG A 128 10.83 14.85 -12.92
C ARG A 128 11.05 15.00 -14.44
N ARG A 129 11.80 14.09 -15.05
CA ARG A 129 12.17 14.09 -16.47
C ARG A 129 11.54 12.92 -17.23
N LEU A 130 10.79 12.04 -16.57
CA LEU A 130 10.17 10.88 -17.21
C LEU A 130 9.23 11.27 -18.36
N LYS A 131 8.58 12.43 -18.28
CA LYS A 131 7.78 12.96 -19.39
C LYS A 131 8.57 13.13 -20.70
N ASN A 132 9.88 13.39 -20.60
CA ASN A 132 10.73 13.69 -21.76
C ASN A 132 11.56 12.49 -22.21
N ILE A 133 12.02 11.66 -21.28
CA ILE A 133 12.96 10.55 -21.57
C ILE A 133 12.42 9.18 -21.18
N GLY A 134 11.29 9.11 -20.48
CA GLY A 134 10.77 7.90 -19.87
C GLY A 134 10.44 6.82 -20.90
N GLU A 135 9.87 7.17 -22.05
CA GLU A 135 9.55 6.19 -23.09
C GLU A 135 10.81 5.56 -23.71
N ILE A 136 11.86 6.35 -23.92
CA ILE A 136 13.16 5.86 -24.41
C ILE A 136 13.76 4.87 -23.41
N LEU A 137 13.75 5.22 -22.12
CA LEU A 137 14.23 4.34 -21.05
C LEU A 137 13.39 3.06 -20.95
N LEU A 138 12.07 3.20 -20.98
CA LEU A 138 11.13 2.08 -20.91
C LEU A 138 11.38 1.08 -22.04
N GLU A 139 11.43 1.55 -23.29
CA GLU A 139 11.68 0.68 -24.43
C GLU A 139 13.07 0.04 -24.39
N ALA A 140 14.10 0.77 -23.95
CA ALA A 140 15.45 0.23 -23.83
C ALA A 140 15.51 -0.89 -22.78
N PHE A 141 14.84 -0.71 -21.63
CA PHE A 141 14.78 -1.73 -20.59
C PHE A 141 13.97 -2.96 -21.03
N ILE A 142 12.85 -2.77 -21.71
CA ILE A 142 12.06 -3.87 -22.29
C ILE A 142 12.89 -4.67 -23.29
N MET A 143 13.63 -3.98 -24.16
CA MET A 143 14.52 -4.61 -25.15
C MET A 143 15.59 -5.48 -24.49
N ILE A 144 16.25 -4.97 -23.45
CA ILE A 144 17.29 -5.71 -22.70
C ILE A 144 16.68 -6.89 -21.94
N LYS A 145 15.54 -6.68 -21.27
CA LYS A 145 14.86 -7.72 -20.49
C LYS A 145 14.21 -8.79 -21.35
N LYS A 146 13.99 -8.53 -22.65
CA LYS A 146 13.32 -9.43 -23.60
C LYS A 146 11.95 -9.90 -23.07
N SER A 147 11.26 -9.03 -22.33
CA SER A 147 9.93 -9.29 -21.77
C SER A 147 8.86 -8.55 -22.55
N SER A 148 7.60 -8.98 -22.42
CA SER A 148 6.50 -8.19 -22.97
C SER A 148 6.34 -6.89 -22.16
N ARG A 149 5.92 -5.80 -22.81
CA ARG A 149 5.68 -4.51 -22.15
C ARG A 149 4.78 -4.65 -20.92
N THR A 150 3.68 -5.40 -21.03
CA THR A 150 2.76 -5.62 -19.92
C THR A 150 3.44 -6.31 -18.74
N ARG A 151 4.18 -7.41 -18.99
CA ARG A 151 4.88 -8.12 -17.91
C ARG A 151 5.95 -7.23 -17.28
N PHE A 152 6.70 -6.50 -18.10
CA PHE A 152 7.72 -5.56 -17.61
C PHE A 152 7.13 -4.52 -16.66
N LEU A 153 6.02 -3.89 -17.06
CA LEU A 153 5.35 -2.89 -16.24
C LEU A 153 4.77 -3.48 -14.95
N GLU A 154 4.20 -4.69 -15.00
CA GLU A 154 3.70 -5.40 -13.81
C GLU A 154 4.84 -5.68 -12.81
N GLU A 155 6.02 -6.10 -13.28
CA GLU A 155 7.20 -6.35 -12.43
C GLU A 155 7.78 -5.04 -11.86
N CYS A 156 7.78 -3.96 -12.63
CA CYS A 156 8.13 -2.63 -12.13
C CYS A 156 7.15 -2.16 -11.04
N LEU A 157 5.85 -2.37 -11.22
CA LEU A 157 4.85 -2.04 -10.20
C LEU A 157 5.07 -2.85 -8.92
N ILE A 158 5.34 -4.16 -9.03
CA ILE A 158 5.68 -5.00 -7.86
C ILE A 158 6.91 -4.44 -7.13
N GLU A 159 7.91 -3.92 -7.83
CA GLU A 159 9.10 -3.40 -7.18
C GLU A 159 8.86 -2.03 -6.51
N ILE A 160 8.12 -1.14 -7.19
CA ILE A 160 7.85 0.24 -6.77
C ILE A 160 6.86 0.30 -5.62
N LEU A 161 5.90 -0.61 -5.55
CA LEU A 161 4.87 -0.61 -4.51
C LEU A 161 5.34 -1.21 -3.18
N LYS A 162 6.59 -1.69 -3.09
CA LYS A 162 7.17 -2.16 -1.82
C LYS A 162 7.21 -1.01 -0.80
N THR A 163 6.73 -1.28 0.41
CA THR A 163 6.72 -0.32 1.53
C THR A 163 8.13 0.22 1.87
N SER A 164 9.17 -0.59 1.67
CA SER A 164 10.56 -0.19 1.89
C SER A 164 11.07 0.90 0.95
N ARG A 165 10.39 1.17 -0.17
CA ARG A 165 10.77 2.22 -1.13
C ARG A 165 10.43 3.63 -0.66
N ASN A 166 9.49 3.77 0.28
CA ASN A 166 9.03 5.05 0.83
C ASN A 166 8.90 6.17 -0.22
N LEU A 167 8.14 5.89 -1.29
CA LEU A 167 7.95 6.84 -2.39
C LEU A 167 7.24 8.09 -1.90
N ASN A 168 7.83 9.25 -2.21
CA ASN A 168 7.29 10.52 -1.78
C ASN A 168 6.25 11.10 -2.75
N ASP A 169 6.36 10.77 -4.03
CA ASP A 169 5.64 11.42 -5.13
C ASP A 169 4.92 10.35 -6.00
N PRO A 170 3.65 10.56 -6.38
CA PRO A 170 2.94 9.67 -7.31
C PRO A 170 3.39 9.78 -8.77
N ASP A 171 4.28 10.71 -9.16
CA ASP A 171 4.71 10.92 -10.55
C ASP A 171 5.19 9.63 -11.24
N LEU A 172 5.94 8.79 -10.54
CA LEU A 172 6.35 7.48 -11.08
C LEU A 172 5.17 6.51 -11.27
N TRP A 173 4.18 6.54 -10.36
CA TRP A 173 2.97 5.73 -10.50
C TRP A 173 2.13 6.19 -11.69
N GLU A 174 1.99 7.51 -11.89
CA GLU A 174 1.34 8.10 -13.06
C GLU A 174 2.03 7.71 -14.36
N PHE A 175 3.37 7.78 -14.36
CA PHE A 175 4.16 7.37 -15.50
C PHE A 175 3.85 5.91 -15.85
N LEU A 176 3.98 4.97 -14.92
CA LEU A 176 3.70 3.55 -15.22
C LEU A 176 2.23 3.30 -15.59
N TYR A 177 1.30 3.94 -14.88
CA TYR A 177 -0.14 3.87 -15.15
C TYR A 177 -0.46 4.25 -16.60
N SER A 178 0.11 5.36 -17.10
CA SER A 178 -0.16 5.86 -18.45
C SER A 178 0.34 4.94 -19.57
N HIS A 179 1.27 4.02 -19.27
CA HIS A 179 1.82 3.07 -20.26
C HIS A 179 1.15 1.68 -20.19
N LEU A 180 0.22 1.47 -19.26
CA LEU A 180 -0.55 0.23 -19.16
C LEU A 180 -1.75 0.24 -20.12
N ARG A 181 -1.89 -0.84 -20.89
CA ARG A 181 -3.05 -1.03 -21.78
C ARG A 181 -4.36 -1.22 -21.01
N ASN A 182 -4.32 -2.00 -19.93
CA ASN A 182 -5.46 -2.27 -19.05
C ASN A 182 -5.00 -2.07 -17.59
N PRO A 183 -4.93 -0.81 -17.11
CA PRO A 183 -4.32 -0.52 -15.81
C PRO A 183 -4.96 -1.30 -14.66
N GLU A 184 -6.30 -1.35 -14.60
CA GLU A 184 -7.00 -1.99 -13.48
C GLU A 184 -6.70 -3.50 -13.38
N ILE A 185 -6.60 -4.19 -14.51
CA ILE A 185 -6.24 -5.62 -14.54
C ILE A 185 -4.81 -5.81 -14.02
N SER A 186 -3.87 -4.97 -14.45
CA SER A 186 -2.47 -5.07 -14.01
C SER A 186 -2.32 -4.75 -12.52
N PHE A 187 -2.98 -3.71 -12.01
CA PHE A 187 -2.96 -3.40 -10.57
C PHE A 187 -3.61 -4.50 -9.73
N ASN A 188 -4.70 -5.11 -10.21
CA ASN A 188 -5.29 -6.29 -9.55
C ASN A 188 -4.32 -7.46 -9.44
N LYS A 189 -3.59 -7.79 -10.52
CA LYS A 189 -2.58 -8.86 -10.48
C LYS A 189 -1.43 -8.55 -9.52
N VAL A 190 -0.98 -7.29 -9.49
CA VAL A 190 0.05 -6.86 -8.54
C VAL A 190 -0.47 -7.02 -7.11
N PHE A 191 -1.73 -6.65 -6.86
CA PHE A 191 -2.38 -6.89 -5.58
C PHE A 191 -2.43 -8.38 -5.22
N ASP A 192 -2.81 -9.26 -6.16
CA ASP A 192 -2.79 -10.71 -5.98
C ASP A 192 -1.40 -11.22 -5.58
N TYR A 193 -0.35 -10.75 -6.26
CA TYR A 193 1.03 -11.10 -5.95
C TYR A 193 1.40 -10.81 -4.48
N TYR A 194 1.03 -9.65 -3.95
CA TYR A 194 1.31 -9.31 -2.55
C TYR A 194 0.49 -10.17 -1.59
N MET A 195 -0.80 -10.37 -1.87
CA MET A 195 -1.68 -11.18 -1.03
C MET A 195 -1.22 -12.64 -0.97
N ASP A 196 -0.69 -13.20 -2.06
CA ASP A 196 -0.18 -14.57 -2.09
C ASP A 196 1.21 -14.69 -1.44
N THR A 197 2.08 -13.68 -1.63
CA THR A 197 3.38 -13.62 -0.95
C THR A 197 3.21 -13.60 0.56
N GLU A 198 2.27 -12.79 1.08
CA GLU A 198 1.95 -12.78 2.51
C GLU A 198 1.45 -14.13 3.02
N LYS A 199 0.57 -14.82 2.29
CA LYS A 199 0.08 -16.15 2.70
C LYS A 199 1.22 -17.15 2.81
N SER A 200 2.18 -17.11 1.88
CA SER A 200 3.35 -18.00 1.89
C SER A 200 4.32 -17.70 3.05
N ASN A 201 4.44 -16.44 3.46
CA ASN A 201 5.24 -16.07 4.64
C ASN A 201 4.53 -16.42 5.95
N LYS A 202 3.19 -16.30 6.00
CA LYS A 202 2.36 -16.68 7.16
C LYS A 202 2.41 -18.18 7.49
N SER A 203 2.73 -19.06 6.54
CA SER A 203 2.93 -20.49 6.84
C SER A 203 4.29 -20.81 7.47
N ASN A 204 5.25 -19.89 7.43
CA ASN A 204 6.63 -20.15 7.84
C ASN A 204 7.04 -19.48 9.16
N GLU A 205 6.34 -18.43 9.62
CA GLU A 205 6.67 -17.76 10.88
C GLU A 205 5.42 -17.53 11.75
N LEU A 206 5.33 -18.28 12.85
CA LEU A 206 4.44 -17.93 13.95
C LEU A 206 4.99 -16.65 14.61
N ASN A 207 4.16 -15.61 14.56
CA ASN A 207 4.15 -14.42 15.42
C ASN A 207 4.98 -13.21 14.95
N THR A 208 4.25 -12.09 14.80
CA THR A 208 4.65 -10.66 14.93
C THR A 208 4.85 -9.77 13.69
N SER A 209 4.91 -10.25 12.45
CA SER A 209 5.28 -9.36 11.30
C SER A 209 4.16 -8.86 10.36
N THR A 210 2.88 -9.23 10.52
CA THR A 210 1.87 -9.06 9.44
C THR A 210 0.57 -8.37 9.86
N ILE A 211 0.64 -7.35 10.71
CA ILE A 211 -0.53 -6.50 11.03
C ILE A 211 -0.30 -5.08 10.50
N SER A 212 0.18 -4.98 9.27
CA SER A 212 0.29 -3.70 8.57
C SER A 212 -0.28 -3.86 7.17
N LEU A 213 -0.72 -2.74 6.60
CA LEU A 213 -1.10 -2.68 5.20
C LEU A 213 0.07 -3.08 4.29
N ASN A 214 -0.22 -3.75 3.17
CA ASN A 214 0.80 -4.17 2.20
C ASN A 214 1.43 -3.00 1.46
N PHE A 215 0.75 -1.85 1.41
CA PHE A 215 1.15 -0.68 0.66
C PHE A 215 1.20 0.58 1.53
N SER A 216 1.82 1.65 1.00
CA SER A 216 1.82 2.94 1.67
C SER A 216 0.41 3.58 1.66
N SER A 217 0.11 4.42 2.65
CA SER A 217 -1.17 5.17 2.71
C SER A 217 -1.44 5.95 1.42
N LYS A 218 -0.40 6.58 0.86
CA LYS A 218 -0.44 7.31 -0.41
C LYS A 218 -0.95 6.46 -1.57
N PHE A 219 -0.62 5.17 -1.60
CA PHE A 219 -1.07 4.27 -2.65
C PHE A 219 -2.58 4.04 -2.59
N TYR A 220 -3.14 3.76 -1.40
CA TYR A 220 -4.59 3.56 -1.24
C TYR A 220 -5.39 4.80 -1.66
N TYR A 221 -4.88 5.98 -1.29
CA TYR A 221 -5.42 7.25 -1.73
C TYR A 221 -5.34 7.38 -3.26
N TRP A 222 -4.16 7.18 -3.84
CA TRP A 222 -3.95 7.26 -5.28
C TRP A 222 -4.88 6.33 -6.08
N ILE A 223 -5.06 5.08 -5.63
CA ILE A 223 -5.99 4.12 -6.25
C ILE A 223 -7.42 4.68 -6.30
N LEU A 224 -7.90 5.23 -5.18
CA LEU A 224 -9.26 5.75 -5.10
C LEU A 224 -9.48 6.95 -6.03
N LEU A 225 -8.48 7.82 -6.20
CA LEU A 225 -8.53 8.93 -7.17
C LEU A 225 -8.53 8.45 -8.61
N LYS A 226 -7.65 7.49 -8.93
CA LYS A 226 -7.36 7.13 -10.33
C LYS A 226 -8.37 6.17 -10.93
N PHE A 227 -8.82 5.21 -10.13
CA PHE A 227 -9.76 4.19 -10.57
C PHE A 227 -11.21 4.51 -10.18
N GLY A 228 -11.40 5.35 -9.16
CA GLY A 228 -12.72 5.68 -8.64
C GLY A 228 -13.29 4.56 -7.77
N SER A 229 -14.31 4.92 -6.99
CA SER A 229 -14.88 4.06 -5.95
C SER A 229 -15.71 2.87 -6.48
N ASP A 230 -16.07 2.87 -7.75
CA ASP A 230 -16.76 1.74 -8.39
C ASP A 230 -15.80 0.71 -9.00
N SER A 231 -14.47 0.95 -8.94
CA SER A 231 -13.49 0.01 -9.45
C SER A 231 -13.35 -1.24 -8.56
N SER A 232 -12.95 -2.35 -9.20
CA SER A 232 -12.65 -3.60 -8.51
C SER A 232 -11.46 -3.45 -7.57
N ILE A 233 -10.41 -2.73 -8.00
CA ILE A 233 -9.20 -2.54 -7.21
C ILE A 233 -9.47 -1.68 -5.96
N SER A 234 -10.31 -0.65 -6.04
CA SER A 234 -10.71 0.12 -4.85
C SER A 234 -11.50 -0.72 -3.86
N THR A 235 -12.35 -1.63 -4.35
CA THR A 235 -13.09 -2.56 -3.48
C THR A 235 -12.12 -3.50 -2.74
N ARG A 236 -11.11 -4.05 -3.43
CA ARG A 236 -10.09 -4.89 -2.81
C ARG A 236 -9.21 -4.13 -1.81
N CYS A 237 -8.83 -2.90 -2.13
CA CYS A 237 -8.13 -2.02 -1.21
C CYS A 237 -8.94 -1.83 0.07
N PHE A 238 -10.25 -1.58 -0.03
CA PHE A 238 -11.11 -1.47 1.15
C PHE A 238 -11.15 -2.77 1.97
N GLU A 239 -11.27 -3.93 1.33
CA GLU A 239 -11.28 -5.21 2.04
C GLU A 239 -10.00 -5.45 2.84
N GLU A 240 -8.84 -5.13 2.27
CA GLU A 240 -7.55 -5.23 2.97
C GLU A 240 -7.44 -4.23 4.13
N ILE A 241 -7.84 -2.96 3.91
CA ILE A 241 -7.86 -1.94 4.96
C ILE A 241 -8.74 -2.42 6.12
N PHE A 242 -9.95 -2.86 5.80
CA PHE A 242 -10.92 -3.34 6.77
C PHE A 242 -10.40 -4.56 7.55
N ASP A 243 -9.78 -5.54 6.87
CA ASP A 243 -9.24 -6.73 7.53
C ASP A 243 -8.06 -6.41 8.44
N THR A 244 -7.14 -5.56 7.96
CA THR A 244 -5.99 -5.08 8.75
C THR A 244 -6.47 -4.35 9.99
N PHE A 245 -7.49 -3.52 9.82
CA PHE A 245 -8.08 -2.72 10.88
C PHE A 245 -8.75 -3.54 11.97
N VAL A 246 -9.61 -4.51 11.60
CA VAL A 246 -10.22 -5.47 12.54
C VAL A 246 -9.14 -6.25 13.31
N ASN A 247 -8.05 -6.62 12.63
CA ASN A 247 -6.94 -7.33 13.27
C ASN A 247 -6.15 -6.44 14.24
N LEU A 248 -5.90 -5.17 13.88
CA LEU A 248 -5.26 -4.20 14.78
C LEU A 248 -6.10 -3.96 16.03
N ASP A 249 -7.42 -3.81 15.90
CA ASP A 249 -8.32 -3.64 17.04
C ASP A 249 -8.19 -4.80 18.03
N LYS A 250 -8.21 -6.05 17.54
CA LYS A 250 -8.00 -7.25 18.38
C LYS A 250 -6.64 -7.25 19.08
N GLN A 251 -5.60 -6.78 18.40
CA GLN A 251 -4.24 -6.79 18.93
C GLN A 251 -4.04 -5.70 19.98
N ILE A 252 -4.67 -4.54 19.81
CA ILE A 252 -4.73 -3.50 20.83
C ILE A 252 -5.53 -3.98 22.05
N GLN A 253 -6.65 -4.70 21.84
CA GLN A 253 -7.40 -5.30 22.95
C GLN A 253 -6.55 -6.28 23.78
N GLN A 254 -5.66 -7.03 23.14
CA GLN A 254 -4.75 -7.98 23.81
C GLN A 254 -3.53 -7.30 24.43
N ASN A 255 -3.02 -6.23 23.79
CA ASN A 255 -1.79 -5.53 24.18
C ASN A 255 -1.99 -4.00 24.10
N PRO A 256 -2.75 -3.40 25.02
CA PRO A 256 -3.14 -1.99 24.92
C PRO A 256 -1.96 -1.02 25.03
N GLU A 257 -0.90 -1.38 25.77
CA GLU A 257 0.30 -0.54 25.97
C GLU A 257 1.25 -0.50 24.76
N ASN A 258 0.95 -1.25 23.69
CA ASN A 258 1.83 -1.28 22.52
C ASN A 258 1.63 -0.04 21.63
N GLU A 259 2.50 0.96 21.81
CA GLU A 259 2.51 2.20 21.03
C GLU A 259 2.58 1.96 19.51
N THR A 260 3.28 0.91 19.07
CA THR A 260 3.41 0.58 17.63
C THR A 260 2.06 0.20 17.04
N TYR A 261 1.27 -0.62 17.73
CA TYR A 261 -0.07 -0.98 17.28
C TYR A 261 -1.02 0.21 17.30
N GLN A 262 -0.91 1.11 18.29
CA GLN A 262 -1.72 2.33 18.32
C GLN A 262 -1.41 3.26 17.13
N LEU A 263 -0.13 3.44 16.79
CA LEU A 263 0.27 4.25 15.63
C LEU A 263 -0.19 3.63 14.30
N LEU A 264 -0.05 2.31 14.14
CA LEU A 264 -0.54 1.58 12.96
C LEU A 264 -2.07 1.67 12.86
N PHE A 265 -2.77 1.53 13.99
CA PHE A 265 -4.22 1.65 14.03
C PHE A 265 -4.69 3.03 13.61
N LYS A 266 -4.09 4.10 14.15
CA LYS A 266 -4.41 5.48 13.77
C LYS A 266 -4.20 5.72 12.27
N SER A 267 -3.04 5.34 11.73
CA SER A 267 -2.77 5.51 10.30
C SER A 267 -3.72 4.69 9.40
N THR A 268 -4.17 3.52 9.87
CA THR A 268 -5.16 2.70 9.16
C THR A 268 -6.56 3.32 9.24
N CYS A 269 -6.96 3.88 10.40
CA CYS A 269 -8.21 4.63 10.55
C CYS A 269 -8.32 5.76 9.53
N ASP A 270 -7.24 6.54 9.37
CA ASP A 270 -7.23 7.71 8.48
C ASP A 270 -7.51 7.31 7.03
N ILE A 271 -7.00 6.16 6.58
CA ILE A 271 -7.27 5.63 5.23
C ILE A 271 -8.69 5.08 5.16
N PHE A 272 -9.11 4.33 6.17
CA PHE A 272 -10.44 3.73 6.26
C PHE A 272 -11.55 4.79 6.17
N PHE A 273 -11.44 5.88 6.94
CA PHE A 273 -12.44 6.96 6.93
C PHE A 273 -12.53 7.65 5.57
N VAL A 274 -11.42 7.82 4.84
CA VAL A 274 -11.44 8.36 3.48
C VAL A 274 -12.25 7.46 2.54
N TYR A 275 -12.06 6.14 2.61
CA TYR A 275 -12.84 5.19 1.81
C TYR A 275 -14.33 5.24 2.18
N CYS A 276 -14.67 5.24 3.47
CA CYS A 276 -16.06 5.31 3.94
C CYS A 276 -16.77 6.61 3.54
N ASN A 277 -16.05 7.74 3.51
CA ASN A 277 -16.59 9.04 3.06
C ASN A 277 -16.86 9.08 1.55
N VAL A 278 -16.12 8.29 0.76
CA VAL A 278 -16.23 8.30 -0.70
C VAL A 278 -17.36 7.42 -1.20
N LYS A 279 -17.52 6.22 -0.65
CA LYS A 279 -18.56 5.26 -1.03
C LYS A 279 -18.76 4.25 0.09
N ASN A 280 -19.94 3.65 0.13
CA ASN A 280 -20.11 2.40 0.84
C ASN A 280 -19.41 1.23 0.12
N PHE A 281 -18.42 0.63 0.79
CA PHE A 281 -17.77 -0.59 0.36
C PHE A 281 -18.14 -1.81 1.22
N PHE A 282 -18.95 -1.64 2.27
CA PHE A 282 -19.37 -2.76 3.12
C PHE A 282 -20.32 -3.70 2.38
N CYS A 283 -20.08 -5.00 2.53
CA CYS A 283 -20.98 -6.07 2.16
C CYS A 283 -21.44 -6.87 3.39
N PRO A 284 -22.51 -7.68 3.28
CA PRO A 284 -23.03 -8.48 4.39
C PRO A 284 -22.00 -9.42 5.02
N LEU A 285 -20.93 -9.81 4.33
CA LEU A 285 -19.89 -10.68 4.92
C LEU A 285 -19.00 -9.93 5.92
N ASN A 286 -18.88 -8.60 5.81
CA ASN A 286 -18.03 -7.82 6.72
C ASN A 286 -18.55 -7.80 8.16
N ILE A 287 -19.86 -8.04 8.37
CA ILE A 287 -20.47 -7.96 9.70
C ILE A 287 -19.99 -9.05 10.67
N ASP A 288 -19.61 -10.23 10.17
CA ASP A 288 -19.04 -11.31 11.00
C ASP A 288 -17.66 -10.91 11.55
N LYS A 289 -16.90 -10.12 10.77
CA LYS A 289 -15.60 -9.59 11.17
C LYS A 289 -15.78 -8.42 12.15
N LEU A 290 -16.73 -7.53 11.87
CA LEU A 290 -17.11 -6.42 12.77
C LEU A 290 -17.60 -6.89 14.14
N SER A 291 -18.22 -8.07 14.22
CA SER A 291 -18.75 -8.61 15.48
C SER A 291 -17.66 -8.84 16.54
N GLN A 292 -16.39 -8.79 16.15
CA GLN A 292 -15.23 -8.99 17.00
C GLN A 292 -14.54 -7.68 17.39
N CYS A 293 -15.02 -6.53 16.89
CA CYS A 293 -14.45 -5.21 17.17
C CYS A 293 -15.03 -4.59 18.44
N LYS A 294 -14.20 -3.87 19.20
CA LYS A 294 -14.63 -3.04 20.34
C LYS A 294 -14.59 -1.55 20.08
N ASN A 295 -13.84 -1.11 19.07
CA ASN A 295 -13.72 0.31 18.77
C ASN A 295 -15.07 0.92 18.33
N SER A 296 -15.54 1.90 19.10
CA SER A 296 -16.83 2.57 18.92
C SER A 296 -16.92 3.39 17.64
N ASP A 297 -15.81 3.93 17.15
CA ASP A 297 -15.80 4.78 15.95
C ASP A 297 -16.13 3.94 14.70
N ILE A 298 -15.67 2.68 14.67
CA ILE A 298 -16.00 1.73 13.59
C ILE A 298 -17.48 1.36 13.63
N LEU A 299 -17.94 0.99 14.82
CA LEU A 299 -19.29 0.52 15.02
C LEU A 299 -20.28 1.65 14.71
N SER A 300 -19.97 2.89 15.09
CA SER A 300 -20.79 4.05 14.74
C SER A 300 -20.82 4.31 13.22
N ILE A 301 -19.70 4.19 12.50
CA ILE A 301 -19.70 4.28 11.02
C ILE A 301 -20.70 3.31 10.40
N VAL A 302 -20.73 2.08 10.88
CA VAL A 302 -21.59 1.04 10.31
C VAL A 302 -23.04 1.22 10.76
N PHE A 303 -23.28 1.32 12.06
CA PHE A 303 -24.63 1.28 12.65
C PHE A 303 -25.32 2.65 12.74
N GLU A 304 -24.56 3.75 12.75
CA GLU A 304 -25.09 5.11 12.84
C GLU A 304 -25.08 5.84 11.51
N HIS A 305 -24.22 5.47 10.56
CA HIS A 305 -24.16 6.07 9.24
C HIS A 305 -24.58 5.13 8.12
N TYR A 306 -23.80 4.08 7.90
CA TYR A 306 -23.94 3.26 6.71
C TYR A 306 -25.28 2.51 6.66
N LEU A 307 -25.59 1.68 7.65
CA LEU A 307 -26.82 0.89 7.65
C LEU A 307 -28.06 1.80 7.63
N PRO A 308 -28.14 2.91 8.39
CA PRO A 308 -29.22 3.87 8.22
C PRO A 308 -29.39 4.37 6.77
N LEU A 309 -28.31 4.81 6.10
CA LEU A 309 -28.37 5.24 4.70
C LEU A 309 -28.84 4.13 3.76
N LEU A 310 -28.35 2.90 3.95
CA LEU A 310 -28.74 1.73 3.18
C LEU A 310 -30.26 1.51 3.27
N PHE A 311 -30.83 1.58 4.47
CA PHE A 311 -32.25 1.37 4.72
C PHE A 311 -33.13 2.61 4.52
N GLY A 312 -32.57 3.71 3.98
CA GLY A 312 -33.31 4.94 3.71
C GLY A 312 -33.75 5.69 4.97
N ILE A 313 -33.07 5.45 6.10
CA ILE A 313 -33.26 6.16 7.37
C ILE A 313 -32.45 7.44 7.30
N GLU A 314 -33.05 8.55 7.71
CA GLU A 314 -32.40 9.86 7.70
C GLU A 314 -31.23 9.90 8.69
N VAL A 315 -30.09 10.41 8.23
CA VAL A 315 -28.86 10.49 9.02
C VAL A 315 -28.44 11.95 9.08
N THR A 316 -28.17 12.46 10.27
CA THR A 316 -27.45 13.74 10.43
C THR A 316 -26.07 13.55 9.81
N GLN A 317 -25.73 14.36 8.79
CA GLN A 317 -24.41 14.32 8.15
C GLN A 317 -23.31 14.40 9.21
N ILE A 318 -22.65 13.28 9.47
CA ILE A 318 -21.37 13.27 10.17
C ILE A 318 -20.34 13.10 9.07
N LEU A 319 -19.58 14.18 8.83
CA LEU A 319 -18.28 14.05 8.21
C LEU A 319 -17.41 13.28 9.20
N LEU A 320 -17.01 12.06 8.85
CA LEU A 320 -16.06 11.30 9.66
C LEU A 320 -14.78 12.11 9.83
N PRO A 321 -14.05 11.96 10.96
CA PRO A 321 -12.82 12.70 11.21
C PRO A 321 -11.88 12.57 9.99
N LEU A 322 -11.56 13.71 9.40
CA LEU A 322 -10.74 13.77 8.19
C LEU A 322 -9.26 13.88 8.59
N PRO A 323 -8.34 13.17 7.92
CA PRO A 323 -6.92 13.41 8.08
C PRO A 323 -6.57 14.83 7.60
N SER A 324 -5.46 15.37 8.13
CA SER A 324 -4.97 16.72 7.81
C SER A 324 -4.46 16.91 6.37
N THR A 325 -4.53 15.88 5.52
CA THR A 325 -4.17 15.97 4.10
C THR A 325 -5.31 16.60 3.30
N GLU A 326 -5.48 17.92 3.50
CA GLU A 326 -6.53 18.76 2.90
C GLU A 326 -6.57 18.68 1.36
N GLU A 327 -5.43 18.50 0.69
CA GLU A 327 -5.33 18.51 -0.78
C GLU A 327 -6.09 17.36 -1.45
N PHE A 328 -6.11 16.17 -0.83
CA PHE A 328 -6.73 14.98 -1.41
C PHE A 328 -8.27 15.06 -1.38
N TYR A 329 -8.83 15.69 -0.35
CA TYR A 329 -10.27 15.74 -0.09
C TYR A 329 -11.00 16.78 -0.95
N ILE A 330 -10.36 17.91 -1.26
CA ILE A 330 -10.92 18.96 -2.13
C ILE A 330 -11.25 18.39 -3.53
N GLN A 331 -10.44 17.44 -4.02
CA GLN A 331 -10.63 16.86 -5.34
C GLN A 331 -11.81 15.87 -5.40
N TYR A 332 -12.10 15.14 -4.31
CA TYR A 332 -13.17 14.13 -4.30
C TYR A 332 -14.56 14.70 -3.96
N THR A 333 -14.63 15.67 -3.04
CA THR A 333 -15.89 16.33 -2.66
C THR A 333 -16.57 17.06 -3.81
N SER A 334 -15.80 17.46 -4.81
CA SER A 334 -16.31 18.08 -6.04
C SER A 334 -17.18 17.11 -6.87
N ASN A 335 -17.10 15.79 -6.66
CA ASN A 335 -17.68 14.77 -7.54
C ASN A 335 -18.80 13.89 -6.94
N SER A 336 -19.08 13.91 -5.63
CA SER A 336 -19.97 12.91 -4.98
C SER A 336 -21.27 13.49 -4.40
N ASN A 337 -22.13 14.04 -5.26
CA ASN A 337 -23.54 14.31 -4.90
C ASN A 337 -24.48 13.46 -5.76
N THR A 338 -24.61 12.17 -5.45
CA THR A 338 -25.70 11.36 -6.01
C THR A 338 -26.41 10.58 -4.91
N LYS A 339 -27.72 10.83 -4.77
CA LYS A 339 -28.62 9.98 -3.96
C LYS A 339 -28.68 8.60 -4.60
N ARG A 340 -27.90 7.65 -4.07
CA ARG A 340 -27.82 6.28 -4.60
C ARG A 340 -29.10 5.51 -4.24
N LYS A 341 -29.61 4.74 -5.21
CA LYS A 341 -30.75 3.83 -5.03
C LYS A 341 -30.18 2.42 -4.92
N TYR A 342 -30.28 1.78 -3.76
CA TYR A 342 -29.70 0.46 -3.55
C TYR A 342 -30.53 -0.65 -4.24
N PRO A 343 -29.88 -1.66 -4.85
CA PRO A 343 -30.57 -2.83 -5.39
C PRO A 343 -31.36 -3.55 -4.29
N LYS A 344 -32.57 -4.01 -4.62
CA LYS A 344 -33.44 -4.71 -3.67
C LYS A 344 -32.79 -5.99 -3.10
N GLN A 345 -32.01 -6.68 -3.93
CA GLN A 345 -31.31 -7.90 -3.53
C GLN A 345 -30.29 -7.65 -2.41
N GLU A 346 -29.50 -6.57 -2.52
CA GLU A 346 -28.49 -6.22 -1.52
C GLU A 346 -29.14 -5.93 -0.16
N LEU A 347 -30.29 -5.25 -0.16
CA LEU A 347 -31.09 -5.00 1.04
C LEU A 347 -31.59 -6.29 1.70
N GLU A 348 -32.06 -7.25 0.90
CA GLU A 348 -32.54 -8.55 1.38
C GLU A 348 -31.40 -9.37 2.01
N GLU A 349 -30.21 -9.36 1.40
CA GLU A 349 -29.02 -10.03 1.94
C GLU A 349 -28.56 -9.40 3.27
N TRP A 350 -28.55 -8.07 3.36
CA TRP A 350 -28.24 -7.35 4.60
C TRP A 350 -29.24 -7.66 5.71
N LEU A 351 -30.55 -7.67 5.41
CA LEU A 351 -31.59 -8.02 6.37
C LEU A 351 -31.40 -9.45 6.90
N ALA A 352 -31.23 -10.43 6.02
CA ALA A 352 -31.06 -11.83 6.40
C ALA A 352 -29.83 -12.00 7.32
N LYS A 353 -28.74 -11.29 7.02
CA LYS A 353 -27.51 -11.37 7.81
C LYS A 353 -27.64 -10.69 9.17
N LEU A 354 -28.24 -9.49 9.23
CA LEU A 354 -28.51 -8.77 10.48
C LEU A 354 -29.43 -9.57 11.40
N GLU A 355 -30.47 -10.20 10.85
CA GLU A 355 -31.39 -11.06 11.60
C GLU A 355 -30.66 -12.27 12.21
N ASN A 356 -29.85 -12.97 11.42
CA ASN A 356 -29.09 -14.12 11.89
C ASN A 356 -28.16 -13.74 13.07
N ILE A 357 -27.38 -12.67 12.90
CA ILE A 357 -26.47 -12.23 13.96
C ILE A 357 -27.23 -11.74 15.20
N TYR A 358 -28.32 -11.01 15.04
CA TYR A 358 -29.15 -10.55 16.15
C TYR A 358 -29.64 -11.73 16.99
N PHE A 359 -30.14 -12.80 16.38
CA PHE A 359 -30.55 -14.00 17.12
C PHE A 359 -29.38 -14.69 17.81
N SER A 360 -28.26 -14.83 17.11
CA SER A 360 -27.08 -15.48 17.68
C SER A 360 -26.54 -14.71 18.88
N ALA A 361 -26.59 -13.37 18.85
CA ALA A 361 -26.17 -12.50 19.93
C ALA A 361 -27.16 -12.48 21.11
N TYR A 362 -28.46 -12.64 20.84
CA TYR A 362 -29.51 -12.60 21.86
C TYR A 362 -29.70 -13.94 22.59
N TYR A 363 -29.55 -15.07 21.90
CA TYR A 363 -29.84 -16.41 22.43
C TYR A 363 -28.60 -17.33 22.54
N GLY A 364 -27.49 -16.99 21.91
CA GLY A 364 -26.27 -17.80 21.88
C GLY A 364 -25.14 -17.27 22.78
N SER A 365 -24.18 -18.14 23.08
CA SER A 365 -22.96 -17.84 23.86
C SER A 365 -21.79 -17.35 22.99
N ASN A 366 -22.05 -16.65 21.89
CA ASN A 366 -21.05 -16.46 20.84
C ASN A 366 -20.05 -15.32 21.12
N ASN A 367 -18.86 -15.47 20.49
CA ASN A 367 -17.70 -14.58 20.43
C ASN A 367 -17.99 -13.20 19.80
N VAL A 368 -19.01 -12.51 20.29
CA VAL A 368 -19.41 -11.17 19.87
C VAL A 368 -19.13 -10.20 21.00
N THR A 369 -18.50 -9.07 20.69
CA THR A 369 -18.19 -8.02 21.67
C THR A 369 -19.46 -7.34 22.18
N GLU A 370 -19.45 -6.87 23.42
CA GLU A 370 -20.61 -6.19 24.01
C GLU A 370 -20.89 -4.86 23.31
N GLU A 371 -19.84 -4.15 22.89
CA GLU A 371 -19.92 -2.90 22.13
C GLU A 371 -20.64 -3.11 20.79
N PHE A 372 -20.33 -4.20 20.09
CA PHE A 372 -21.04 -4.57 18.86
C PHE A 372 -22.50 -4.95 19.15
N LYS A 373 -22.78 -5.74 20.20
CA LYS A 373 -24.16 -6.11 20.57
C LYS A 373 -25.00 -4.87 20.85
N GLN A 374 -24.46 -3.93 21.62
CA GLN A 374 -25.13 -2.69 21.95
C GLN A 374 -25.45 -1.88 20.69
N SER A 375 -24.50 -1.76 19.76
CA SER A 375 -24.68 -1.07 18.49
C SER A 375 -25.73 -1.75 17.60
N LEU A 376 -25.67 -3.07 17.50
CA LEU A 376 -26.61 -3.90 16.74
C LEU A 376 -28.04 -3.78 17.29
N PHE A 377 -28.22 -3.95 18.60
CA PHE A 377 -29.54 -3.87 19.24
C PHE A 377 -30.11 -2.47 19.12
N THR A 378 -29.28 -1.44 19.33
CA THR A 378 -29.70 -0.06 19.12
C THR A 378 -30.20 0.15 17.70
N PHE A 379 -29.43 -0.28 16.69
CA PHE A 379 -29.83 -0.13 15.29
C PHE A 379 -31.13 -0.91 14.96
N CYS A 380 -31.18 -2.21 15.27
CA CYS A 380 -32.33 -3.05 14.94
C CYS A 380 -33.62 -2.64 15.69
N ASP A 381 -33.53 -2.35 16.98
CA ASP A 381 -34.73 -2.11 17.81
C ASP A 381 -35.28 -0.69 17.68
N THR A 382 -34.41 0.29 17.39
CA THR A 382 -34.78 1.71 17.31
C THR A 382 -34.93 2.22 15.89
N LYS A 383 -34.07 1.79 14.95
CA LYS A 383 -33.99 2.35 13.59
C LYS A 383 -34.63 1.47 12.50
N LEU A 384 -34.84 0.16 12.74
CA LEU A 384 -35.53 -0.78 11.83
C LEU A 384 -36.93 -1.27 12.32
N PRO A 385 -37.82 -0.42 12.87
CA PRO A 385 -39.04 -0.88 13.53
C PRO A 385 -40.12 -1.48 12.60
N ASN A 386 -40.00 -1.33 11.27
CA ASN A 386 -41.00 -1.74 10.29
C ASN A 386 -40.66 -3.01 9.49
N SER A 387 -39.54 -3.68 9.79
CA SER A 387 -39.39 -5.05 9.32
C SER A 387 -40.49 -5.89 10.01
N LYS A 388 -41.39 -6.50 9.22
CA LYS A 388 -42.49 -7.36 9.70
C LYS A 388 -42.02 -8.47 10.66
N PHE A 389 -40.72 -8.72 10.67
CA PHE A 389 -40.06 -9.73 11.47
C PHE A 389 -39.77 -9.28 12.92
N PHE A 390 -39.20 -8.08 13.14
CA PHE A 390 -38.90 -7.58 14.51
C PHE A 390 -40.16 -7.23 15.33
N GLN A 391 -41.27 -6.87 14.66
CA GLN A 391 -42.56 -6.62 15.32
C GLN A 391 -43.19 -7.89 15.92
N ASN A 392 -43.03 -9.04 15.26
CA ASN A 392 -43.52 -10.33 15.78
C ASN A 392 -42.79 -10.79 17.04
N GLN A 393 -41.56 -10.31 17.27
CA GLN A 393 -40.75 -10.63 18.45
C GLN A 393 -41.06 -9.71 19.65
N LYS A 394 -41.24 -8.38 19.46
CA LYS A 394 -41.76 -7.48 20.51
C LYS A 394 -43.06 -8.01 21.13
N ASN A 395 -43.92 -8.61 20.30
CA ASN A 395 -45.16 -9.24 20.75
C ASN A 395 -44.95 -10.57 21.51
N LYS A 396 -43.86 -11.30 21.25
CA LYS A 396 -43.49 -12.54 21.99
C LYS A 396 -42.79 -12.24 23.32
N THR A 397 -41.91 -11.23 23.39
CA THR A 397 -41.26 -10.79 24.64
C THR A 397 -42.24 -10.11 25.58
N ASN A 398 -43.18 -9.30 25.08
CA ASN A 398 -44.28 -8.76 25.89
C ASN A 398 -45.23 -9.86 26.41
N LYS A 399 -45.53 -10.89 25.60
CA LYS A 399 -46.29 -12.06 26.07
C LYS A 399 -45.56 -12.90 27.12
N LYS A 400 -44.22 -13.02 27.06
CA LYS A 400 -43.42 -13.70 28.10
C LYS A 400 -43.38 -12.90 29.41
N LYS A 401 -43.20 -11.57 29.37
CA LYS A 401 -43.28 -10.70 30.56
C LYS A 401 -44.67 -10.73 31.23
N CYS A 402 -45.75 -10.79 30.44
CA CYS A 402 -47.10 -10.95 30.99
C CYS A 402 -47.36 -12.34 31.61
N LYS A 403 -46.71 -13.41 31.12
CA LYS A 403 -46.83 -14.75 31.73
C LYS A 403 -46.07 -14.87 33.06
N THR A 404 -44.86 -14.30 33.17
CA THR A 404 -44.11 -14.31 34.43
C THR A 404 -44.77 -13.53 35.57
N ASN A 405 -45.61 -12.53 35.26
CA ASN A 405 -46.40 -11.82 36.27
C ASN A 405 -47.70 -12.54 36.69
N TYR A 406 -48.16 -13.52 35.90
CA TYR A 406 -49.33 -14.34 36.25
C TYR A 406 -48.96 -15.56 37.10
N ASP A 407 -47.73 -16.06 36.98
CA ASP A 407 -47.23 -17.22 37.75
C ASP A 407 -46.63 -16.83 39.13
N MET A 408 -46.55 -15.54 39.47
CA MET A 408 -46.18 -15.08 40.83
C MET A 408 -47.38 -14.71 41.73
N ASN A 409 -48.61 -14.90 41.25
CA ASN A 409 -49.85 -14.63 42.00
C ASN A 409 -50.80 -15.83 42.05
N LYS A 410 -50.27 -17.06 42.09
CA LYS A 410 -51.05 -18.28 42.37
C LYS A 410 -50.37 -19.17 43.38
#